data_AF-A0A7Y9KU19-F1
#
_entry.id   AF-A0A7Y9KU19-F1
#
_cell.length_a   1.000
_cell.length_b   1.000
_cell.length_c   1.000
_cell.angle_alpha   90.00
_cell.angle_beta   90.00
_cell.angle_gamma   90.00
#
_symmetry.space_group_name_H-M   'P 1'
#
loop_
_entity.id
_entity.type
_entity.pdbx_description
1 polymer ?
#
loop_
_entity_poly.entity_id
_entity_poly.type
_entity_poly.pdbx_seq_one_letter_code
_entity_poly.pdbx_strand_id
1 'polypeptide(L)'
;MLEPDGRFVVAGDDLLHCDGATAPLTNIYPAENLAADWQDWRAGDGGLSGPEQMSSLIFETRSPAWVAEVGLLLAEGLETQAWFVDAADVVWPVGKVDSEQIALS
;
A
#
# COMPACT_ATOMS: atom_id res chain seq x y z
N MET A 1 10.70 -6.22 -2.22
CA MET A 1 10.33 -7.45 -1.50
C MET A 1 10.52 -7.21 -0.03
N LEU A 2 9.45 -7.28 0.78
CA LEU A 2 9.46 -6.92 2.21
C LEU A 2 9.91 -8.07 3.13
N GLU A 3 9.88 -9.32 2.67
CA GLU A 3 10.27 -10.49 3.48
C GLU A 3 11.69 -10.46 4.09
N PRO A 4 12.72 -9.88 3.45
CA PRO A 4 14.05 -9.75 4.06
C PRO A 4 14.10 -8.72 5.20
N ASP A 5 13.10 -7.84 5.30
CA ASP A 5 13.01 -6.85 6.35
C ASP A 5 12.40 -7.49 7.60
N GLY A 6 13.24 -7.70 8.61
CA GLY A 6 12.87 -8.40 9.85
C GLY A 6 11.79 -7.70 10.70
N ARG A 7 11.26 -6.56 10.26
CA ARG A 7 10.08 -5.90 10.85
C ARG A 7 8.76 -6.51 10.37
N PHE A 8 8.77 -7.24 9.26
CA PHE A 8 7.59 -7.88 8.70
C PHE A 8 7.53 -9.37 9.03
N VAL A 9 6.32 -9.84 9.31
CA VAL A 9 5.99 -11.24 9.53
C VAL A 9 4.92 -11.64 8.53
N VAL A 10 5.11 -12.77 7.85
CA VAL A 10 4.08 -13.38 7.01
C VAL A 10 3.05 -14.04 7.93
N ALA A 11 1.81 -13.55 7.91
CA ALA A 11 0.72 -13.96 8.79
C ALA A 11 -0.43 -14.61 8.00
N GLY A 12 -0.15 -15.73 7.33
CA GLY A 12 -1.10 -16.39 6.42
C GLY A 12 -0.62 -16.31 4.97
N ASP A 13 -1.44 -16.79 4.03
CA ASP A 13 -1.00 -16.96 2.64
C ASP A 13 -0.80 -15.63 1.91
N ASP A 14 -1.59 -14.59 2.22
CA ASP A 14 -1.58 -13.29 1.53
C ASP A 14 -1.53 -12.08 2.48
N LEU A 15 -1.05 -12.25 3.71
CA LEU A 15 -1.00 -11.18 4.72
C LEU A 15 0.44 -10.96 5.23
N LEU A 16 0.91 -9.73 5.12
CA LEU A 16 2.12 -9.24 5.79
C LEU A 16 1.74 -8.38 6.99
N HIS A 17 2.48 -8.52 8.08
CA HIS A 17 2.15 -7.90 9.36
C HIS A 17 3.38 -7.32 10.06
N CYS A 18 3.23 -6.16 10.69
CA CYS A 18 4.15 -5.64 11.71
C CYS A 18 3.41 -5.62 13.06
N ASP A 19 3.98 -6.23 14.09
CA ASP A 19 3.35 -6.43 15.41
C ASP A 19 3.31 -5.19 16.30
N GLY A 20 3.95 -4.09 15.88
CA GLY A 20 4.02 -2.87 16.67
C GLY A 20 5.28 -2.75 17.55
N ALA A 21 6.13 -3.79 17.63
CA ALA A 21 7.26 -3.81 18.58
C ALA A 21 8.47 -3.03 18.07
N THR A 22 8.79 -3.14 16.77
CA THR A 22 9.97 -2.53 16.13
C THR A 22 9.61 -1.55 15.01
N ALA A 23 8.34 -1.56 14.59
CA ALA A 23 7.74 -0.70 13.59
C ALA A 23 6.27 -0.46 13.97
N PRO A 24 5.59 0.56 13.41
CA PRO A 24 4.17 0.76 13.65
C PRO A 24 3.33 -0.47 13.32
N LEU A 25 2.33 -0.76 14.17
CA LEU A 25 1.35 -1.83 13.95
C LEU A 25 0.73 -1.67 12.57
N THR A 26 0.88 -2.70 11.74
CA THR A 26 0.52 -2.63 10.32
C THR A 26 0.05 -3.97 9.80
N ASN A 27 -1.01 -3.98 9.01
CA ASN A 27 -1.38 -5.10 8.16
C ASN A 27 -1.31 -4.67 6.68
N ILE A 28 -0.76 -5.52 5.83
CA ILE A 28 -0.70 -5.32 4.38
C ILE A 28 -1.22 -6.57 3.71
N TYR A 29 -2.24 -6.44 2.88
CA TYR A 29 -2.86 -7.56 2.17
C TYR A 29 -3.48 -7.10 0.84
N PRO A 30 -3.71 -8.01 -0.12
CA PRO A 30 -4.35 -7.65 -1.38
C PRO A 30 -5.73 -7.01 -1.18
N ALA A 31 -6.01 -5.96 -1.94
CA ALA A 31 -7.36 -5.43 -2.04
C ALA A 31 -8.20 -6.38 -2.91
N GLU A 32 -9.28 -6.94 -2.36
CA GLU A 32 -10.25 -7.75 -3.11
C GLU A 32 -11.30 -6.86 -3.80
N ASN A 33 -10.86 -5.80 -4.48
CA ASN A 33 -11.78 -4.85 -5.09
C ASN A 33 -12.29 -5.39 -6.44
N LEU A 34 -13.60 -5.25 -6.67
CA LEU A 34 -14.22 -5.50 -7.97
C LEU A 34 -13.97 -4.30 -8.89
N ALA A 35 -13.98 -4.52 -10.21
CA ALA A 35 -13.82 -3.44 -11.19
C ALA A 35 -14.85 -2.30 -11.03
N ALA A 36 -16.02 -2.59 -10.44
CA ALA A 36 -17.05 -1.60 -10.15
C ALA A 36 -16.64 -0.61 -9.05
N ASP A 37 -15.76 -1.00 -8.11
CA ASP A 37 -15.32 -0.14 -7.00
C ASP A 37 -14.43 1.01 -7.49
N TRP A 38 -13.94 0.93 -8.73
CA TRP A 38 -13.06 1.90 -9.37
C TRP A 38 -13.75 2.82 -10.38
N GLN A 39 -15.07 2.69 -10.59
CA GLN A 39 -15.78 3.42 -11.65
C GLN A 39 -15.65 4.96 -11.55
N ASP A 40 -15.68 5.46 -10.32
CA ASP A 40 -15.60 6.88 -10.00
C ASP A 40 -14.18 7.34 -9.65
N TRP A 41 -13.24 6.40 -9.57
CA TRP A 41 -11.85 6.71 -9.31
C TRP A 41 -11.22 7.40 -10.53
N ARG A 42 -10.30 8.33 -10.27
CA ARG A 42 -9.57 9.08 -11.29
C ARG A 42 -8.09 9.09 -10.92
N ALA A 43 -7.25 8.63 -11.85
CA ALA A 43 -5.81 8.77 -11.69
C ALA A 43 -5.45 10.26 -11.61
N GLY A 44 -4.57 10.63 -10.68
CA GLY A 44 -3.85 11.89 -10.79
C GLY A 44 -3.02 11.92 -12.08
N ASP A 45 -2.60 13.11 -12.51
CA ASP A 45 -1.95 13.44 -13.80
C ASP A 45 -0.61 12.70 -14.10
N GLY A 46 -0.27 11.62 -13.40
CA GLY A 46 1.00 10.92 -13.47
C GLY A 46 1.17 9.88 -14.57
N GLY A 47 0.20 9.70 -15.48
CA GLY A 47 0.31 8.78 -16.63
C GLY A 47 0.48 7.29 -16.28
N LEU A 48 0.14 6.90 -15.06
CA LEU A 48 0.17 5.51 -14.60
C LEU A 48 -1.10 4.80 -15.04
N SER A 49 -1.02 3.49 -15.33
CA SER A 49 -2.21 2.67 -15.51
C SER A 49 -3.01 2.66 -14.21
N GLY A 50 -4.33 2.79 -14.30
CA GLY A 50 -5.17 2.85 -13.11
C GLY A 50 -5.14 1.57 -12.27
N PRO A 51 -5.48 1.65 -10.98
CA PRO A 51 -5.51 0.55 -10.04
C PRO A 51 -6.47 -0.56 -10.46
N GLU A 52 -7.47 -0.28 -11.31
CA GLU A 52 -8.37 -1.29 -11.89
C GLU A 52 -7.66 -2.25 -12.85
N GLN A 53 -6.45 -1.90 -13.30
CA GLN A 53 -5.63 -2.70 -14.20
C GLN A 53 -4.42 -3.32 -13.49
N MET A 54 -4.30 -3.15 -12.16
CA MET A 54 -3.11 -3.52 -11.38
C MET A 54 -3.48 -4.16 -10.05
N SER A 55 -2.54 -4.90 -9.47
CA SER A 55 -2.68 -5.40 -8.10
C SER A 55 -2.67 -4.23 -7.12
N SER A 56 -3.70 -4.14 -6.29
CA SER A 56 -3.81 -3.14 -5.21
C SER A 56 -3.56 -3.81 -3.86
N LEU A 57 -2.88 -3.10 -2.96
CA LEU A 57 -2.63 -3.55 -1.59
C LEU A 57 -3.35 -2.60 -0.62
N ILE A 58 -4.06 -3.15 0.35
CA ILE A 58 -4.60 -2.42 1.49
C ILE A 58 -3.51 -2.27 2.53
N PHE A 59 -3.35 -1.05 3.05
CA PHE A 59 -2.36 -0.72 4.07
C PHE A 59 -3.05 -0.23 5.33
N GLU A 60 -3.26 -1.12 6.30
CA GLU A 60 -3.88 -0.78 7.58
C GLU A 60 -2.82 -0.34 8.59
N THR A 61 -2.63 0.96 8.72
CA THR A 61 -1.79 1.55 9.76
C THR A 61 -2.29 2.95 10.10
N ARG A 62 -1.76 3.52 11.19
CA ARG A 62 -2.02 4.92 11.59
C ARG A 62 -0.81 5.83 11.38
N SER A 63 0.27 5.33 10.79
CA SER A 63 1.50 6.09 10.59
C SER A 63 1.70 6.47 9.12
N PRO A 64 1.42 7.72 8.70
CA PRO A 64 1.65 8.17 7.33
C PRO A 64 3.10 8.03 6.90
N ALA A 65 4.03 8.37 7.80
CA ALA A 65 5.46 8.22 7.57
C ALA A 65 5.86 6.75 7.31
N TRP A 66 5.17 5.81 7.96
CA TRP A 66 5.42 4.39 7.77
C TRP A 66 4.91 3.90 6.41
N VAL A 67 3.70 4.31 6.00
CA VAL A 67 3.20 3.96 4.65
C VAL A 67 4.13 4.49 3.56
N ALA A 68 4.67 5.71 3.73
CA ALA A 68 5.65 6.26 2.79
C ALA A 68 6.95 5.44 2.75
N GLU A 69 7.50 5.07 3.90
CA GLU A 69 8.71 4.24 3.98
C GLU A 69 8.50 2.87 3.33
N VAL A 70 7.42 2.18 3.69
CA VAL A 70 7.13 0.83 3.16
C VAL A 70 6.76 0.89 1.68
N GLY A 71 6.17 1.99 1.23
CA GLY A 71 5.99 2.30 -0.19
C GLY A 71 7.28 2.27 -0.98
N LEU A 72 8.29 2.97 -0.50
CA LEU A 72 9.60 2.97 -1.14
C LEU A 72 10.22 1.57 -1.15
N LEU A 73 10.18 0.85 -0.03
CA LEU A 73 10.72 -0.52 0.07
C LEU A 73 10.02 -1.52 -0.87
N LEU A 74 8.70 -1.36 -1.05
CA LEU A 74 7.94 -2.16 -2.01
C LEU A 74 8.29 -1.75 -3.44
N ALA A 75 8.32 -0.46 -3.76
CA ALA A 75 8.65 0.04 -5.10
C ALA A 75 10.04 -0.45 -5.58
N GLU A 76 11.02 -0.48 -4.68
CA GLU A 76 12.38 -0.94 -5.00
C GLU A 76 12.46 -2.43 -5.38
N GLY A 77 11.53 -3.25 -4.87
CA GLY A 77 11.58 -4.69 -5.10
C GLY A 77 10.31 -5.27 -5.71
N LEU A 78 9.45 -4.44 -6.30
CA LEU A 78 8.38 -4.86 -7.18
C LEU A 78 8.82 -4.64 -8.62
N GLU A 79 8.74 -5.68 -9.45
CA GLU A 79 8.96 -5.55 -10.90
C GLU A 79 7.75 -4.94 -11.62
N THR A 80 6.63 -4.79 -10.91
CA THR A 80 5.35 -4.29 -11.41
C THR A 80 4.93 -3.04 -10.65
N GLN A 81 4.13 -2.18 -11.30
CA GLN A 81 3.51 -1.04 -10.63
C GLN A 81 2.42 -1.53 -9.68
N ALA A 82 2.39 -0.98 -8.47
CA ALA A 82 1.40 -1.27 -7.45
C ALA A 82 0.83 0.04 -6.88
N TRP A 83 -0.38 -0.08 -6.33
CA TRP A 83 -1.10 0.99 -5.68
C TRP A 83 -1.40 0.61 -4.23
N PHE A 84 -1.27 1.57 -3.32
CA PHE A 84 -1.78 1.44 -1.97
C PHE A 84 -3.14 2.04 -1.85
N VAL A 85 -4.00 1.38 -1.07
CA VAL A 85 -5.27 1.91 -0.60
C VAL A 85 -5.16 2.08 0.91
N ASP A 86 -5.40 3.29 1.39
CA ASP A 86 -5.46 3.56 2.83
C ASP A 86 -6.87 3.34 3.40
N ALA A 87 -7.01 3.50 4.72
CA ALA A 87 -8.28 3.30 5.42
C ALA A 87 -9.38 4.32 5.07
N ALA A 88 -9.05 5.39 4.33
CA ALA A 88 -9.99 6.39 3.83
C ALA A 88 -10.29 6.21 2.33
N ASP A 89 -9.97 5.04 1.77
CA ASP A 89 -10.09 4.68 0.35
C ASP A 89 -9.29 5.60 -0.58
N VAL A 90 -8.25 6.26 -0.07
CA VAL A 90 -7.36 7.08 -0.88
C VAL A 90 -6.26 6.20 -1.47
N VAL A 91 -6.01 6.39 -2.76
CA VAL A 91 -5.19 5.46 -3.55
C VAL A 91 -3.95 6.14 -4.11
N TRP A 92 -2.80 5.55 -3.81
CA TRP A 92 -1.49 6.15 -4.05
C TRP A 92 -0.56 5.20 -4.82
N PRO A 93 0.24 5.69 -5.78
CA PRO A 93 1.29 4.86 -6.38
C PRO A 93 2.35 4.57 -5.31
N VAL A 94 2.70 3.30 -5.14
CA VAL A 94 3.64 2.82 -4.10
C VAL A 94 4.97 3.60 -4.06
N GLY A 95 5.50 4.03 -5.22
CA GLY A 95 6.74 4.81 -5.32
C GLY A 95 6.59 6.34 -5.30
N LYS A 96 5.37 6.87 -5.12
CA LYS A 96 5.09 8.32 -5.04
C LYS A 96 4.36 8.69 -3.75
N VAL A 97 4.41 7.82 -2.76
CA VAL A 97 3.77 8.03 -1.47
C VAL A 97 4.52 9.12 -0.70
N ASP A 98 3.86 10.24 -0.47
CA ASP A 98 4.34 11.33 0.37
C ASP A 98 3.54 11.34 1.67
N SER A 99 4.23 11.23 2.80
CA SER A 99 3.60 11.19 4.12
C SER A 99 2.72 12.40 4.45
N GLU A 100 2.98 13.56 3.84
CA GLU A 100 2.15 14.76 4.05
C GLU A 100 0.79 14.67 3.34
N GLN A 101 0.67 13.77 2.36
CA GLN A 101 -0.53 13.60 1.54
C GLN A 101 -1.44 12.48 2.06
N ILE A 102 -0.93 11.61 2.93
CA ILE A 102 -1.69 10.47 3.47
C ILE A 102 -2.45 10.93 4.72
N ALA A 103 -3.77 10.90 4.64
CA ALA A 103 -4.66 11.19 5.75
C ALA A 103 -5.15 9.88 6.39
N LEU A 104 -4.29 9.24 7.19
CA LEU A 104 -4.70 8.05 7.96
C LEU A 104 -5.63 8.49 9.11
N SER A 105 -6.89 8.03 9.08
CA SER A 105 -7.91 8.30 10.09
C SER A 105 -7.83 7.37 11.31
#